data_AF-A0A8H8WPW0-F1
#
_entry.id   AF-A0A8H8WPW0-F1
#
_cell.length_a   1.000
_cell.length_b   1.000
_cell.length_c   1.000
_cell.angle_alpha   90.00
_cell.angle_beta   90.00
_cell.angle_gamma   90.00
#
_symmetry.space_group_name_H-M   'P 1'
#
loop_
_entity.id
_entity.type
_entity.pdbx_description
1 polymer ?
#
loop_
_entity_poly.entity_id
_entity_poly.type
_entity_poly.pdbx_seq_one_letter_code
_entity_poly.pdbx_strand_id
1 'polypeptide(L)'
;MLASDVRGASSCQGVEAVASVAVVPEPLRALLERIEHGILDLARGADPREAMHALRSSLSDICALTEADPKTLQAVERVVSAGERLAEIAAPSLRSRASAAARGAATRARKRLAAALVGTRPSRIAVSLGRGW
;
A
#
# COMPACT_ATOMS: atom_id res chain seq x y z
N MET A 1 -32.54 8.11 59.06
CA MET A 1 -33.71 7.67 58.26
C MET A 1 -33.55 8.33 56.89
N LEU A 2 -33.10 7.57 55.88
CA LEU A 2 -33.93 6.97 54.81
C LEU A 2 -34.66 8.08 54.02
N ALA A 3 -34.58 8.24 52.70
CA ALA A 3 -34.10 7.42 51.58
C ALA A 3 -33.81 8.39 50.38
N SER A 4 -32.89 8.09 49.47
CA SER A 4 -33.14 7.55 48.11
C SER A 4 -34.13 8.40 47.28
N ASP A 5 -33.92 8.77 46.01
CA ASP A 5 -33.29 8.00 44.95
C ASP A 5 -33.18 8.83 43.64
N VAL A 6 -32.10 8.57 42.90
CA VAL A 6 -32.09 8.28 41.45
C VAL A 6 -32.23 9.37 40.34
N ARG A 7 -31.30 9.20 39.37
CA ARG A 7 -31.35 9.43 37.90
C ARG A 7 -30.89 10.77 37.31
N GLY A 8 -29.97 10.63 36.34
CA GLY A 8 -29.78 11.59 35.25
C GLY A 8 -28.32 11.74 34.83
N ALA A 9 -27.75 10.78 34.10
CA ALA A 9 -27.33 10.97 32.71
C ALA A 9 -26.14 11.94 32.55
N SER A 10 -24.95 11.40 32.33
CA SER A 10 -24.40 11.24 30.97
C SER A 10 -23.74 12.52 30.47
N SER A 11 -22.42 12.54 30.51
CA SER A 11 -21.62 13.33 29.59
C SER A 11 -20.38 12.51 29.27
N CYS A 12 -20.61 11.41 28.55
CA CYS A 12 -19.64 10.89 27.62
C CYS A 12 -19.28 12.03 26.68
N GLN A 13 -18.20 12.76 26.94
CA GLN A 13 -17.60 13.58 25.91
C GLN A 13 -17.01 12.60 24.90
N GLY A 14 -17.81 12.37 23.87
CA GLY A 14 -17.42 11.65 22.68
C GLY A 14 -16.19 12.35 22.12
N VAL A 15 -15.05 11.67 22.28
CA VAL A 15 -14.11 11.58 21.18
C VAL A 15 -14.93 11.00 20.03
N GLU A 16 -15.48 11.90 19.22
CA GLU A 16 -15.94 11.58 17.88
C GLU A 16 -14.76 10.89 17.22
N ALA A 17 -14.81 9.55 17.24
CA ALA A 17 -14.28 8.76 16.17
C ALA A 17 -15.04 9.21 14.93
N VAL A 18 -14.59 10.34 14.37
CA VAL A 18 -14.87 10.70 12.99
C VAL A 18 -14.53 9.42 12.26
N ALA A 19 -15.56 8.78 11.72
CA ALA A 19 -15.40 7.58 10.92
C ALA A 19 -14.46 7.99 9.79
N SER A 20 -13.15 7.78 9.99
CA SER A 20 -12.14 8.14 9.04
C SER A 20 -12.50 7.29 7.85
N VAL A 21 -13.02 7.91 6.79
CA VAL A 21 -13.00 7.29 5.48
C VAL A 21 -11.56 6.81 5.35
N ALA A 22 -11.39 5.50 5.32
CA ALA A 22 -10.09 4.92 5.57
C ALA A 22 -9.27 5.19 4.30
N VAL A 23 -8.59 6.33 4.30
CA VAL A 23 -7.83 6.86 3.16
C VAL A 23 -6.38 6.45 3.36
N VAL A 24 -5.71 6.11 2.26
CA VAL A 24 -4.27 5.86 2.28
C VAL A 24 -3.55 7.19 2.60
N PRO A 25 -2.70 7.22 3.63
CA PRO A 25 -1.83 8.35 3.96
C PRO A 25 -1.11 8.97 2.75
N GLU A 26 -0.98 10.29 2.72
CA GLU A 26 -0.35 11.02 1.60
C GLU A 26 1.04 10.47 1.21
N PRO A 27 1.98 10.23 2.16
CA PRO A 27 3.30 9.71 1.81
C PRO A 27 3.23 8.34 1.13
N LEU A 28 2.27 7.51 1.52
CA LEU A 28 2.06 6.18 0.95
C LEU A 28 1.36 6.25 -0.41
N ARG A 29 0.49 7.24 -0.63
CA ARG A 29 -0.15 7.48 -1.93
C ARG A 29 0.88 7.83 -3.01
N ALA A 30 1.80 8.73 -2.72
CA ALA A 30 2.89 9.06 -3.63
C ALA A 30 3.75 7.83 -3.99
N LEU A 31 4.00 6.92 -3.04
CA LEU A 31 4.72 5.67 -3.29
C LEU A 31 3.89 4.70 -4.15
N LEU A 32 2.58 4.61 -3.94
CA LEU A 32 1.67 3.81 -4.78
C LEU A 32 1.63 4.32 -6.23
N GLU A 33 1.71 5.62 -6.45
CA GLU A 33 1.81 6.23 -7.78
C GLU A 33 3.14 5.90 -8.45
N ARG A 34 4.27 5.95 -7.72
CA ARG A 34 5.57 5.51 -8.25
C ARG A 34 5.59 4.03 -8.63
N ILE A 35 4.96 3.18 -7.81
CA ILE A 35 4.78 1.75 -8.10
C ILE A 35 3.94 1.55 -9.36
N GLU A 36 2.86 2.34 -9.53
CA GLU A 36 2.04 2.30 -10.75
C GLU A 36 2.86 2.66 -12.00
N HIS A 37 3.67 3.71 -11.94
CA HIS A 37 4.58 4.07 -13.02
C HIS A 37 5.59 2.95 -13.31
N GLY A 38 6.25 2.39 -12.30
CA GLY A 38 7.19 1.28 -12.49
C GLY A 38 6.55 0.03 -13.12
N ILE A 39 5.30 -0.29 -12.76
CA ILE A 39 4.53 -1.37 -13.41
C ILE A 39 4.26 -1.04 -14.89
N LEU A 40 3.90 0.21 -15.20
CA LEU A 40 3.65 0.65 -16.57
C LEU A 40 4.93 0.61 -17.41
N ASP A 41 6.07 1.02 -16.86
CA ASP A 41 7.37 1.00 -17.52
C ASP A 41 7.79 -0.43 -17.87
N LEU A 42 7.69 -1.36 -16.90
CA LEU A 42 7.90 -2.79 -17.16
C LEU A 42 6.97 -3.31 -18.26
N ALA A 43 5.70 -2.92 -18.22
CA ALA A 43 4.71 -3.38 -19.19
C ALA A 43 4.85 -2.73 -20.58
N ARG A 44 5.64 -1.65 -20.70
CA ARG A 44 6.00 -0.97 -21.96
C ARG A 44 7.35 -1.44 -22.51
N GLY A 45 8.06 -2.30 -21.79
CA GLY A 45 9.38 -2.79 -22.19
C GLY A 45 10.50 -1.77 -21.94
N ALA A 46 10.37 -0.92 -20.93
CA ALA A 46 11.51 -0.18 -20.39
C ALA A 46 12.60 -1.15 -19.90
N ASP A 47 13.80 -0.64 -19.60
CA ASP A 47 14.88 -1.46 -19.07
C ASP A 47 14.40 -2.23 -17.82
N PRO A 48 14.32 -3.57 -17.87
CA PRO A 48 13.71 -4.33 -16.80
C PRO A 48 14.47 -4.21 -15.48
N ARG A 49 15.79 -3.99 -15.53
CA ARG A 49 16.64 -3.86 -14.35
C ARG A 49 16.37 -2.54 -13.64
N GLU A 50 16.37 -1.43 -14.39
CA GLU A 50 16.09 -0.09 -13.87
C GLU A 50 14.65 0.00 -13.33
N ALA A 51 13.67 -0.46 -14.11
CA ALA A 51 12.27 -0.42 -13.70
C ALA A 51 12.00 -1.30 -12.46
N MET A 52 12.61 -2.49 -12.37
CA MET A 52 12.53 -3.31 -11.16
C MET A 52 13.27 -2.69 -9.98
N HIS A 53 14.37 -1.99 -10.20
CA HIS A 53 15.09 -1.28 -9.13
C HIS A 53 14.22 -0.16 -8.53
N ALA A 54 13.63 0.69 -9.37
CA ALA A 54 12.73 1.76 -8.93
C ALA A 54 11.48 1.21 -8.20
N LEU A 55 10.92 0.10 -8.71
CA LEU A 55 9.79 -0.59 -8.09
C LEU A 55 10.16 -1.11 -6.69
N ARG A 56 11.28 -1.84 -6.56
CA ARG A 56 11.74 -2.38 -5.28
C ARG A 56 12.10 -1.29 -4.29
N SER A 57 12.70 -0.19 -4.74
CA SER A 57 12.99 0.97 -3.90
C SER A 57 11.70 1.54 -3.30
N SER A 58 10.67 1.77 -4.13
CA SER A 58 9.39 2.31 -3.66
C SER A 58 8.67 1.37 -2.69
N LEU A 59 8.77 0.05 -2.90
CA LEU A 59 8.21 -0.95 -2.00
C LEU A 59 8.97 -1.03 -0.67
N SER A 60 10.29 -0.88 -0.70
CA SER A 60 11.12 -0.79 0.51
C SER A 60 10.74 0.42 1.35
N ASP A 61 10.50 1.57 0.72
CA ASP A 61 10.03 2.79 1.41
C ASP A 61 8.68 2.55 2.10
N ILE A 62 7.75 1.85 1.44
CA ILE A 62 6.47 1.47 2.07
C ILE A 62 6.72 0.64 3.34
N CYS A 63 7.53 -0.41 3.26
CA CYS A 63 7.84 -1.24 4.42
C CYS A 63 8.46 -0.44 5.57
N ALA A 64 9.38 0.48 5.26
CA ALA A 64 10.02 1.34 6.24
C ALA A 64 9.01 2.28 6.93
N LEU A 65 7.99 2.75 6.20
CA LEU A 65 6.99 3.67 6.72
C LEU A 65 5.84 2.99 7.49
N THR A 66 5.62 1.68 7.34
CA THR A 66 4.44 0.97 7.92
C THR A 66 4.77 -0.11 8.96
N GLU A 67 5.93 -0.03 9.62
CA GLU A 67 6.40 -1.01 10.63
C GLU A 67 6.45 -2.47 10.14
N ALA A 68 6.44 -2.70 8.83
CA ALA A 68 6.42 -4.03 8.23
C ALA A 68 5.28 -4.94 8.78
N ASP A 69 4.07 -4.41 8.93
CA ASP A 69 2.88 -5.22 9.25
C ASP A 69 2.75 -6.43 8.29
N PRO A 70 2.44 -7.65 8.79
CA PRO A 70 2.42 -8.87 7.97
C PRO A 70 1.51 -8.80 6.74
N LYS A 71 0.38 -8.10 6.82
CA LYS A 71 -0.54 -7.95 5.67
C LYS A 71 0.09 -7.05 4.61
N THR A 72 0.79 -6.00 5.02
CA THR A 72 1.53 -5.10 4.13
C THR A 72 2.69 -5.83 3.47
N LEU A 73 3.48 -6.60 4.23
CA LEU A 73 4.57 -7.42 3.69
C LEU A 73 4.08 -8.40 2.62
N GLN A 74 3.01 -9.16 2.92
CA GLN A 74 2.44 -10.08 1.94
C GLN A 74 1.95 -9.36 0.67
N ALA A 75 1.38 -8.16 0.82
CA ALA A 75 0.95 -7.38 -0.33
C ALA A 75 2.14 -6.85 -1.15
N VAL A 76 3.22 -6.43 -0.49
CA VAL A 76 4.48 -6.00 -1.13
C VAL A 76 5.11 -7.16 -1.92
N GLU A 77 5.24 -8.34 -1.31
CA GLU A 77 5.78 -9.53 -1.99
C GLU A 77 5.01 -9.87 -3.27
N ARG A 78 3.67 -9.78 -3.23
CA ARG A 78 2.84 -9.99 -4.42
C ARG A 78 3.11 -8.98 -5.52
N VAL A 79 3.43 -7.73 -5.18
CA VAL A 79 3.80 -6.71 -6.18
C VAL A 79 5.18 -7.03 -6.75
N VAL A 80 6.16 -7.41 -5.93
CA VAL A 80 7.49 -7.82 -6.39
C VAL A 80 7.39 -8.98 -7.38
N SER A 81 6.72 -10.08 -7.00
CA SER A 81 6.57 -11.24 -7.88
C SER A 81 5.82 -10.93 -9.17
N ALA A 82 4.85 -10.00 -9.13
CA ALA A 82 4.16 -9.57 -10.34
C ALA A 82 5.03 -8.70 -11.25
N GLY A 83 5.89 -7.84 -10.67
CA GLY A 83 6.90 -7.07 -11.39
C GLY A 83 7.95 -7.95 -12.04
N GLU A 84 8.46 -8.97 -11.33
CA GLU A 84 9.42 -9.94 -11.86
C GLU A 84 8.85 -10.69 -13.07
N ARG A 85 7.60 -11.16 -12.98
CA ARG A 85 6.91 -11.77 -14.12
C ARG A 85 6.75 -10.82 -15.29
N LEU A 86 6.60 -9.51 -15.07
CA LEU A 86 6.57 -8.53 -16.16
C LEU A 86 7.96 -8.36 -16.80
N ALA A 87 9.01 -8.29 -15.97
CA ALA A 87 10.40 -8.17 -16.41
C ALA A 87 10.87 -9.39 -17.23
N GLU A 88 10.39 -10.59 -16.89
CA GLU A 88 10.75 -11.85 -17.57
C GLU A 88 10.09 -12.04 -18.94
N ILE A 89 9.03 -11.27 -19.26
CA ILE A 89 8.34 -11.34 -20.57
C ILE A 89 9.17 -10.59 -21.62
N ALA A 90 10.37 -11.10 -21.88
CA ALA A 90 11.30 -10.61 -22.90
C ALA A 90 11.06 -11.27 -24.28
N ALA A 91 10.32 -12.39 -24.34
CA ALA A 91 10.22 -13.22 -25.54
C ALA A 91 9.12 -12.74 -26.53
N PRO A 92 9.48 -12.36 -27.78
CA PRO A 92 8.59 -11.76 -28.77
C PRO A 92 7.33 -12.54 -29.18
N SER A 93 7.33 -13.87 -29.07
CA SER A 93 6.40 -14.77 -29.75
C SER A 93 5.17 -15.19 -28.92
N LEU A 94 5.12 -14.89 -27.62
CA LEU A 94 4.00 -15.19 -26.71
C LEU A 94 3.33 -13.92 -26.14
N ARG A 95 3.65 -12.76 -26.73
CA ARG A 95 3.55 -11.42 -26.13
C ARG A 95 2.17 -10.96 -25.70
N SER A 96 1.08 -11.34 -26.37
CA SER A 96 -0.22 -10.68 -26.12
C SER A 96 -0.88 -11.16 -24.81
N ARG A 97 -1.20 -12.46 -24.72
CA ARG A 97 -1.98 -12.99 -23.59
C ARG A 97 -1.17 -13.07 -22.30
N ALA A 98 0.09 -13.50 -22.37
CA ALA A 98 0.97 -13.59 -21.21
C ALA A 98 1.27 -12.20 -20.63
N SER A 99 1.59 -11.21 -21.48
CA SER A 99 1.80 -9.82 -21.04
C SER A 99 0.51 -9.21 -20.45
N ALA A 100 -0.64 -9.42 -21.10
CA ALA A 100 -1.92 -8.94 -20.57
C ALA A 100 -2.25 -9.56 -19.19
N ALA A 101 -2.00 -10.87 -19.03
CA ALA A 101 -2.20 -11.56 -17.77
C ALA A 101 -1.24 -11.07 -16.67
N ALA A 102 0.04 -10.88 -16.99
CA ALA A 102 1.04 -10.36 -16.06
C ALA A 102 0.74 -8.91 -15.66
N ARG A 103 0.36 -8.04 -16.61
CA ARG A 103 -0.09 -6.68 -16.33
C ARG A 103 -1.31 -6.68 -15.41
N GLY A 104 -2.31 -7.50 -15.72
CA GLY A 104 -3.49 -7.65 -14.87
C GLY A 104 -3.16 -8.16 -13.46
N ALA A 105 -2.18 -9.06 -13.32
CA ALA A 105 -1.70 -9.53 -12.03
C ALA A 105 -1.02 -8.41 -11.23
N ALA A 106 -0.15 -7.62 -11.86
CA ALA A 106 0.52 -6.49 -11.24
C ALA A 106 -0.47 -5.41 -10.80
N THR A 107 -1.45 -5.05 -11.64
CA THR A 107 -2.51 -4.11 -11.26
C THR A 107 -3.32 -4.63 -10.06
N ARG A 108 -3.67 -5.92 -10.02
CA ARG A 108 -4.37 -6.50 -8.86
C ARG A 108 -3.51 -6.52 -7.60
N ALA A 109 -2.22 -6.82 -7.73
CA ALA A 109 -1.28 -6.78 -6.61
C ALA A 109 -1.16 -5.36 -6.04
N ARG A 110 -1.01 -4.34 -6.89
CA ARG A 110 -1.00 -2.93 -6.48
C ARG A 110 -2.29 -2.52 -5.77
N LYS A 111 -3.46 -2.90 -6.30
CA LYS A 111 -4.76 -2.62 -5.64
C LYS A 111 -4.86 -3.27 -4.26
N ARG A 112 -4.34 -4.50 -4.10
CA ARG A 112 -4.29 -5.17 -2.79
C ARG A 112 -3.33 -4.48 -1.83
N LEU A 113 -2.19 -4.00 -2.32
CA LEU A 113 -1.27 -3.18 -1.53
C LEU A 113 -1.95 -1.89 -1.07
N ALA A 114 -2.60 -1.15 -1.97
CA ALA A 114 -3.35 0.05 -1.60
C ALA A 114 -4.39 -0.24 -0.50
N ALA A 115 -5.15 -1.33 -0.63
CA ALA A 115 -6.12 -1.76 0.39
C ALA A 115 -5.48 -2.23 1.71
N ALA A 116 -4.23 -2.70 1.69
CA ALA A 116 -3.48 -3.06 2.90
C ALA A 116 -2.98 -1.82 3.65
N LEU A 117 -2.69 -0.73 2.93
CA LEU A 117 -2.19 0.54 3.47
C LEU A 117 -3.30 1.47 3.99
N VAL A 118 -4.56 1.09 3.77
CA VAL A 118 -5.70 1.82 4.32
C VAL A 118 -5.71 1.67 5.84
N GLY A 119 -5.64 2.79 6.56
CA GLY A 119 -5.68 2.82 8.03
C GLY A 119 -4.41 2.30 8.71
N THR A 120 -3.30 2.14 7.99
CA THR A 120 -2.01 1.80 8.62
C THR A 120 -1.53 2.93 9.53
N ARG A 121 -0.84 2.56 10.60
CA ARG A 121 -0.20 3.50 11.53
C ARG A 121 1.23 3.83 11.10
N PRO A 122 1.72 5.06 11.34
CA PRO A 122 3.05 5.46 10.95
C PRO A 122 4.08 4.71 11.77
N SER A 123 5.14 4.26 11.10
CA SER A 123 6.29 3.69 11.79
C SER A 123 7.03 4.74 12.60
N ARG A 124 7.80 4.27 13.58
CA ARG A 124 8.76 5.14 14.29
C ARG A 124 9.68 5.90 13.34
N ILE A 125 10.09 5.28 12.23
CA ILE A 125 10.90 5.93 11.19
C ILE A 125 10.09 7.01 10.46
N ALA A 126 8.83 6.73 10.12
CA ALA A 126 7.95 7.72 9.51
C ALA A 126 7.78 8.93 10.44
N VAL A 127 7.58 8.70 11.74
CA VAL A 127 7.47 9.77 12.75
C VAL A 127 8.76 10.58 12.86
N SER A 128 9.93 9.93 12.93
CA SER A 128 11.22 10.63 13.04
C SER A 128 11.58 11.45 11.80
N LEU A 129 11.12 11.02 10.62
CA LEU A 129 11.27 11.75 9.36
C LEU A 129 10.21 12.85 9.15
N GLY A 130 9.36 13.13 10.15
CA GLY A 130 8.27 14.11 10.03
C GLY A 130 7.19 13.69 9.02
N ARG A 131 7.08 12.40 8.71
CA ARG A 131 6.08 11.80 7.82
C ARG A 131 4.92 11.17 8.58
N GLY A 132 4.68 11.63 9.82
CA GLY A 132 3.45 11.33 10.54
C GLY A 132 2.29 11.84 9.72
N TRP A 133 1.45 10.90 9.27
CA TRP A 133 0.32 11.18 8.40
C TRP A 133 -0.95 11.49 9.18
#